data_AF-A0A2N7CFF5-F1
#
_entry.id   AF-A0A2N7CFF5-F1
#
_cell.length_a   1.000
_cell.length_b   1.000
_cell.length_c   1.000
_cell.angle_alpha   90.00
_cell.angle_beta   90.00
_cell.angle_gamma   90.00
#
_symmetry.space_group_name_H-M   'P 1'
#
loop_
_entity.id
_entity.type
_entity.pdbx_description
1 polymer ?
#
loop_
_entity_poly.entity_id
_entity_poly.type
_entity_poly.pdbx_seq_one_letter_code
_entity_poly.pdbx_strand_id
1 'polypeptide(L)'
;MKSNDSYTSTDSYISTPDAIKKLFNIKLAEHKSFKDLVYPLVRSKGFFEVKKEPMALGSTKNNLLIASNSLTKLHNAVLLQGFFADSKRVKEIFSHSKKRIEAADFLETVVMGRQSILAVGIQTTALSELIVKLKSEHIDLSKEKLPNPFQELPQLSLNGVTSVMQALLAQSALLTQGESMVMHFFNQDIEKAYLAACSLGNTTPALAQYQTLIKQKYLEAVEFDDLLNNLLN
;
A
#
# COMPACT_ATOMS: atom_id res chain seq x y z
N MET A 1 -36.88 -40.54 -7.30
CA MET A 1 -36.83 -39.21 -6.65
C MET A 1 -36.36 -39.38 -5.21
N LYS A 2 -35.07 -39.15 -4.96
CA LYS A 2 -34.57 -38.53 -3.73
C LYS A 2 -33.36 -37.69 -4.14
N SER A 3 -33.42 -36.45 -3.69
CA SER A 3 -32.82 -35.27 -4.29
C SER A 3 -31.33 -35.15 -3.95
N ASN A 4 -30.59 -34.59 -4.90
CA ASN A 4 -29.23 -34.09 -4.73
C ASN A 4 -29.18 -33.08 -3.57
N ASP A 5 -28.53 -33.45 -2.48
CA ASP A 5 -27.97 -32.47 -1.56
C ASP A 5 -26.59 -32.08 -2.09
N SER A 6 -26.58 -30.88 -2.66
CA SER A 6 -25.46 -30.09 -3.13
C SER A 6 -24.27 -30.11 -2.16
N TYR A 7 -23.12 -30.54 -2.66
CA TYR A 7 -21.81 -30.27 -2.08
C TYR A 7 -21.66 -28.76 -1.86
N THR A 8 -21.72 -28.32 -0.61
CA THR A 8 -21.29 -26.99 -0.21
C THR A 8 -19.78 -26.89 -0.44
N SER A 9 -19.38 -25.86 -1.18
CA SER A 9 -17.99 -25.55 -1.54
C SER A 9 -17.08 -25.69 -0.32
N THR A 10 -16.12 -26.60 -0.37
CA THR A 10 -15.06 -26.70 0.64
C THR A 10 -14.33 -25.36 0.67
N ASP A 11 -14.35 -24.68 1.82
CA ASP A 11 -13.50 -23.51 2.07
C ASP A 11 -12.03 -23.94 1.98
N SER A 12 -11.48 -23.91 0.78
CA SER A 12 -10.11 -24.30 0.52
C SER A 12 -9.19 -23.24 1.08
N TYR A 13 -8.33 -23.60 2.02
CA TYR A 13 -7.29 -22.73 2.57
C TYR A 13 -5.97 -22.99 1.86
N ILE A 14 -5.15 -21.94 1.71
CA ILE A 14 -3.83 -22.00 1.09
C ILE A 14 -2.81 -21.33 1.99
N SER A 15 -1.61 -21.92 2.10
CA SER A 15 -0.53 -21.31 2.88
C SER A 15 -0.11 -19.97 2.26
N THR A 16 0.32 -19.02 3.10
CA THR A 16 0.78 -17.72 2.61
C THR A 16 1.92 -17.85 1.57
N PRO A 17 2.96 -18.69 1.77
CA PRO A 17 3.98 -18.92 0.74
C PRO A 17 3.42 -19.46 -0.58
N ASP A 18 2.49 -20.42 -0.54
CA ASP A 18 1.90 -20.99 -1.75
C ASP A 18 1.00 -20.00 -2.48
N ALA A 19 0.28 -19.15 -1.74
CA ALA A 19 -0.52 -18.07 -2.29
C ALA A 19 0.37 -17.05 -3.03
N ILE A 20 1.50 -16.64 -2.44
CA ILE A 20 2.46 -15.75 -3.09
C ILE A 20 3.06 -16.40 -4.34
N LYS A 21 3.44 -17.68 -4.27
CA LYS A 21 3.93 -18.42 -5.43
C LYS A 21 2.88 -18.49 -6.53
N LYS A 22 1.62 -18.76 -6.21
CA LYS A 22 0.52 -18.80 -7.17
C LYS A 22 0.24 -17.44 -7.83
N LEU A 23 0.33 -16.36 -7.07
CA LEU A 23 -0.03 -15.02 -7.53
C LEU A 23 1.07 -14.32 -8.32
N PHE A 24 2.33 -14.54 -7.95
CA PHE A 24 3.47 -13.79 -8.46
C PHE A 24 4.63 -14.66 -8.97
N ASN A 25 4.49 -16.00 -8.90
CA ASN A 25 5.56 -16.95 -9.22
C ASN A 25 6.85 -16.75 -8.40
N ILE A 26 6.72 -16.32 -7.14
CA ILE A 26 7.83 -16.04 -6.23
C ILE A 26 7.85 -17.05 -5.08
N LYS A 27 9.03 -17.60 -4.78
CA LYS A 27 9.23 -18.41 -3.58
C LYS A 27 9.53 -17.51 -2.37
N LEU A 28 8.52 -17.26 -1.54
CA LEU A 28 8.62 -16.35 -0.40
C LEU A 28 9.78 -16.67 0.57
N ALA A 29 10.16 -17.94 0.70
CA ALA A 29 11.26 -18.38 1.56
C ALA A 29 12.64 -17.84 1.13
N GLU A 30 12.83 -17.57 -0.15
CA GLU A 30 14.10 -17.10 -0.74
C GLU A 30 14.29 -15.58 -0.56
N HIS A 31 13.24 -14.84 -0.15
CA HIS A 31 13.26 -13.38 -0.07
C HIS A 31 12.87 -12.88 1.32
N LYS A 32 13.85 -12.68 2.21
CA LYS A 32 13.61 -12.28 3.61
C LYS A 32 12.87 -10.94 3.72
N SER A 33 13.30 -9.90 3.01
CA SER A 33 12.68 -8.56 3.05
C SER A 33 11.20 -8.62 2.65
N PHE A 34 10.91 -9.31 1.55
CA PHE A 34 9.54 -9.46 1.07
C PHE A 34 8.67 -10.28 2.04
N LYS A 35 9.23 -11.35 2.61
CA LYS A 35 8.59 -12.15 3.66
C LYS A 35 8.24 -11.32 4.89
N ASP A 36 9.14 -10.43 5.30
CA ASP A 36 8.96 -9.54 6.45
C ASP A 36 7.91 -8.45 6.21
N LEU A 37 7.50 -8.20 4.95
CA LEU A 37 6.37 -7.32 4.60
C LEU A 37 5.04 -8.07 4.47
N VAL A 38 5.06 -9.25 3.84
CA VAL A 38 3.84 -10.02 3.56
C VAL A 38 3.22 -10.58 4.84
N TYR A 39 4.03 -11.10 5.76
CA TYR A 39 3.48 -11.72 6.96
C TYR A 39 2.77 -10.75 7.92
N PRO A 40 3.30 -9.54 8.21
CA PRO A 40 2.56 -8.54 8.96
C PRO A 40 1.23 -8.16 8.31
N LEU A 41 1.19 -8.08 6.98
CA LEU A 41 -0.04 -7.80 6.22
C LEU A 41 -1.09 -8.89 6.46
N VAL A 42 -0.70 -10.16 6.34
CA VAL A 42 -1.60 -11.31 6.58
C VAL A 42 -2.03 -11.39 8.04
N ARG A 43 -1.14 -11.10 8.99
CA ARG A 43 -1.44 -11.12 10.44
C ARG A 43 -2.27 -9.92 10.89
N SER A 44 -2.46 -8.91 10.05
CA SER A 44 -3.19 -7.70 10.42
C SER A 44 -4.62 -8.04 10.81
N LYS A 45 -4.99 -7.72 12.06
CA LYS A 45 -6.27 -8.11 12.66
C LYS A 45 -7.44 -7.57 11.81
N GLY A 46 -8.35 -8.46 11.47
CA GLY A 46 -9.54 -8.14 10.67
C GLY A 46 -9.26 -7.83 9.20
N PHE A 47 -8.02 -8.00 8.73
CA PHE A 47 -7.70 -7.80 7.32
C PHE A 47 -7.80 -9.12 6.52
N PHE A 48 -7.24 -10.21 7.03
CA PHE A 48 -7.44 -11.55 6.50
C PHE A 48 -8.07 -12.47 7.54
N GLU A 49 -8.90 -13.40 7.09
CA GLU A 49 -9.22 -14.58 7.88
C GLU A 49 -8.04 -15.56 7.79
N VAL A 50 -7.45 -15.88 8.94
CA VAL A 50 -6.22 -16.68 9.00
C VAL A 50 -6.42 -17.89 9.90
N LYS A 51 -6.17 -19.08 9.35
CA LYS A 51 -6.00 -20.32 10.11
C LYS A 51 -4.52 -20.56 10.39
N LYS A 52 -4.22 -21.05 11.59
CA LYS A 52 -2.86 -21.43 12.00
C LYS A 52 -2.77 -22.94 12.03
N GLU A 53 -1.76 -23.49 11.38
CA GLU A 53 -1.47 -24.93 11.37
C GLU A 53 -0.03 -25.16 11.79
N PRO A 54 0.26 -26.06 12.74
CA PRO A 54 1.63 -26.36 13.15
C PRO A 54 2.49 -26.83 11.96
N MET A 55 3.71 -26.29 11.82
CA MET A 55 4.59 -26.67 10.71
C MET A 55 5.09 -28.12 10.81
N ALA A 56 5.13 -28.67 12.02
CA ALA A 56 5.50 -30.05 12.32
C ALA A 56 4.88 -30.44 13.67
N LEU A 57 4.83 -31.74 13.95
CA LEU A 57 4.35 -32.26 15.24
C LEU A 57 5.19 -31.65 16.38
N GLY A 58 4.54 -30.99 17.33
CA GLY A 58 5.20 -30.32 18.46
C GLY A 58 5.88 -28.98 18.13
N SER A 59 5.73 -28.44 16.92
CA SER A 59 6.32 -27.15 16.56
C SER A 59 5.54 -25.98 17.17
N THR A 60 6.27 -25.00 17.72
CA THR A 60 5.70 -23.70 18.11
C THR A 60 5.51 -22.77 16.91
N LYS A 61 6.06 -23.12 15.74
CA LYS A 61 5.91 -22.36 14.51
C LYS A 61 4.68 -22.85 13.75
N ASN A 62 3.87 -21.90 13.30
CA ASN A 62 2.65 -22.18 12.54
C ASN A 62 2.75 -21.64 11.11
N ASN A 63 2.28 -22.43 10.16
CA ASN A 63 1.87 -21.96 8.86
C ASN A 63 0.65 -21.04 9.03
N LEU A 64 0.64 -19.94 8.28
CA LEU A 64 -0.52 -19.06 8.17
C LEU A 64 -1.23 -19.39 6.87
N LEU A 65 -2.46 -19.87 7.00
CA LEU A 65 -3.31 -20.20 5.88
C LEU A 65 -4.38 -19.13 5.72
N ILE A 66 -4.60 -18.69 4.49
CA ILE A 66 -5.67 -17.77 4.12
C ILE A 66 -6.72 -18.49 3.30
N ALA A 67 -7.97 -18.01 3.33
CA ALA A 67 -9.02 -18.55 2.48
C ALA A 67 -8.69 -18.31 0.99
N SER A 68 -8.92 -19.31 0.14
CA SER A 68 -8.62 -19.22 -1.30
C SER A 68 -9.41 -18.14 -2.02
N ASN A 69 -10.60 -17.79 -1.52
CA ASN A 69 -11.40 -16.67 -2.03
C ASN A 69 -10.74 -15.29 -1.74
N SER A 70 -9.75 -15.23 -0.85
CA SER A 70 -9.02 -14.02 -0.48
C SER A 70 -7.75 -13.79 -1.33
N LEU A 71 -7.52 -14.60 -2.36
CA LEU A 71 -6.35 -14.46 -3.23
C LEU A 71 -6.31 -13.12 -3.97
N THR A 72 -7.46 -12.61 -4.44
CA THR A 72 -7.53 -11.28 -5.07
C THR A 72 -7.17 -10.17 -4.07
N LYS A 73 -7.69 -10.28 -2.84
CA LYS A 73 -7.34 -9.36 -1.75
C LYS A 73 -5.85 -9.38 -1.45
N LEU A 74 -5.23 -10.57 -1.36
CA LEU A 74 -3.79 -10.71 -1.14
C LEU A 74 -2.98 -10.11 -2.28
N HIS A 75 -3.36 -10.41 -3.53
CA HIS A 75 -2.73 -9.85 -4.71
C HIS A 75 -2.71 -8.31 -4.67
N ASN A 76 -3.87 -7.71 -4.47
CA ASN A 76 -4.01 -6.25 -4.45
C ASN A 76 -3.26 -5.62 -3.27
N ALA A 77 -3.29 -6.26 -2.10
CA ALA A 77 -2.56 -5.78 -0.94
C ALA A 77 -1.04 -5.82 -1.13
N VAL A 78 -0.51 -6.89 -1.75
CA VAL A 78 0.91 -7.00 -2.10
C VAL A 78 1.31 -5.96 -3.16
N LEU A 79 0.46 -5.71 -4.17
CA LEU A 79 0.72 -4.64 -5.14
C LEU A 79 0.79 -3.27 -4.48
N LEU A 80 -0.18 -2.96 -3.61
CA LEU A 80 -0.20 -1.69 -2.87
C LEU A 80 0.99 -1.58 -1.91
N GLN A 81 1.47 -2.68 -1.32
CA GLN A 81 2.72 -2.68 -0.54
C GLN A 81 3.94 -2.29 -1.38
N GLY A 82 3.93 -2.58 -2.69
CA GLY A 82 5.00 -2.19 -3.62
C GLY A 82 5.09 -0.67 -3.79
N PHE A 83 3.99 0.05 -3.59
CA PHE A 83 3.99 1.51 -3.54
C PHE A 83 4.23 2.04 -2.12
N PHE A 84 3.53 1.46 -1.15
CA PHE A 84 3.47 1.90 0.23
C PHE A 84 3.87 0.76 1.17
N ALA A 85 5.12 0.76 1.68
CA ALA A 85 5.61 -0.33 2.54
C ALA A 85 4.77 -0.55 3.83
N ASP A 86 4.05 0.48 4.29
CA ASP A 86 3.24 0.42 5.51
C ASP A 86 1.92 -0.36 5.34
N SER A 87 1.83 -1.49 6.04
CA SER A 87 0.63 -2.34 6.07
C SER A 87 -0.62 -1.64 6.64
N LYS A 88 -0.47 -0.68 7.56
CA LYS A 88 -1.60 0.08 8.11
C LYS A 88 -2.22 0.94 7.01
N ARG A 89 -1.39 1.66 6.25
CA ARG A 89 -1.85 2.40 5.08
C ARG A 89 -2.51 1.52 4.04
N VAL A 90 -1.92 0.36 3.71
CA VAL A 90 -2.54 -0.57 2.76
C VAL A 90 -3.93 -0.97 3.25
N LYS A 91 -4.11 -1.28 4.54
CA LYS A 91 -5.44 -1.57 5.09
C LYS A 91 -6.39 -0.37 5.00
N GLU A 92 -5.91 0.84 5.27
CA GLU A 92 -6.72 2.07 5.15
C GLU A 92 -7.20 2.32 3.72
N ILE A 93 -6.38 2.02 2.71
CA ILE A 93 -6.74 2.11 1.27
C ILE A 93 -7.88 1.15 0.92
N PHE A 94 -7.93 -0.05 1.54
CA PHE A 94 -9.04 -0.98 1.36
C PHE A 94 -10.32 -0.50 2.04
N SER A 95 -10.21 0.10 3.22
CA SER A 95 -11.38 0.37 4.08
C SER A 95 -11.97 1.77 3.93
N HIS A 96 -11.20 2.76 3.47
CA HIS A 96 -11.64 4.16 3.44
C HIS A 96 -11.49 4.74 2.03
N SER A 97 -12.62 5.11 1.41
CA SER A 97 -12.63 5.69 0.05
C SER A 97 -11.72 6.91 -0.06
N LYS A 98 -11.77 7.83 0.91
CA LYS A 98 -10.89 9.00 0.95
C LYS A 98 -9.41 8.64 0.92
N LYS A 99 -8.98 7.64 1.71
CA LYS A 99 -7.57 7.18 1.74
C LYS A 99 -7.17 6.48 0.46
N ARG A 100 -8.11 5.80 -0.19
CA ARG A 100 -7.89 5.18 -1.49
C ARG A 100 -7.69 6.22 -2.59
N ILE A 101 -8.52 7.27 -2.62
CA ILE A 101 -8.38 8.39 -3.55
C ILE A 101 -7.07 9.15 -3.30
N GLU A 102 -6.75 9.47 -2.04
CA GLU A 102 -5.46 10.09 -1.68
C GLU A 102 -4.27 9.26 -2.22
N ALA A 103 -4.31 7.93 -2.06
CA ALA A 103 -3.27 7.05 -2.60
C ALA A 103 -3.21 7.08 -4.13
N ALA A 104 -4.35 7.14 -4.83
CA ALA A 104 -4.40 7.23 -6.28
C ALA A 104 -3.82 8.55 -6.80
N ASP A 105 -4.16 9.67 -6.15
CA ASP A 105 -3.65 11.00 -6.46
C ASP A 105 -2.13 11.10 -6.23
N PHE A 106 -1.60 10.43 -5.19
CA PHE A 106 -0.15 10.28 -5.02
C PHE A 106 0.49 9.57 -6.21
N LEU A 107 -0.07 8.44 -6.65
CA LEU A 107 0.47 7.69 -7.79
C LEU A 107 0.40 8.51 -9.08
N GLU A 108 -0.68 9.25 -9.29
CA GLU A 108 -0.84 10.14 -10.43
C GLU A 108 0.16 11.30 -10.40
N THR A 109 0.41 11.89 -9.24
CA THR A 109 1.30 13.06 -9.12
C THR A 109 2.77 12.68 -9.14
N VAL A 110 3.14 11.59 -8.47
CA VAL A 110 4.54 11.27 -8.14
C VAL A 110 5.06 10.06 -8.93
N VAL A 111 4.20 9.17 -9.42
CA VAL A 111 4.64 7.95 -10.12
C VAL A 111 4.34 8.03 -11.62
N MET A 112 3.22 8.62 -12.01
CA MET A 112 2.85 8.79 -13.41
C MET A 112 3.93 9.55 -14.18
N GLY A 113 4.19 9.14 -15.42
CA GLY A 113 5.22 9.73 -16.28
C GLY A 113 6.63 9.18 -16.05
N ARG A 114 6.87 8.41 -14.98
CA ARG A 114 8.14 7.72 -14.75
C ARG A 114 8.11 6.34 -15.38
N GLN A 115 9.05 6.08 -16.30
CA GLN A 115 9.23 4.75 -16.90
C GLN A 115 9.94 3.77 -15.96
N SER A 116 10.74 4.30 -15.01
CA SER A 116 11.43 3.49 -14.01
C SER A 116 11.74 4.27 -12.74
N ILE A 117 11.78 3.58 -11.60
CA ILE A 117 12.22 4.12 -10.31
C ILE A 117 13.22 3.15 -9.67
N LEU A 118 14.47 3.55 -9.48
CA LEU A 118 15.59 2.69 -9.03
C LEU A 118 15.66 1.34 -9.78
N ALA A 119 15.63 1.37 -11.11
CA ALA A 119 15.61 0.18 -11.97
C ALA A 119 14.35 -0.70 -11.90
N VAL A 120 13.33 -0.34 -11.11
CA VAL A 120 12.00 -0.97 -11.23
C VAL A 120 11.27 -0.36 -12.42
N GLY A 121 11.05 -1.15 -13.47
CA GLY A 121 10.27 -0.74 -14.63
C GLY A 121 8.78 -0.62 -14.33
N ILE A 122 8.16 0.45 -14.81
CA ILE A 122 6.75 0.79 -14.59
C ILE A 122 6.02 0.81 -15.93
N GLN A 123 5.01 -0.05 -16.07
CA GLN A 123 4.12 -0.07 -17.22
C GLN A 123 3.06 1.03 -17.09
N THR A 124 3.16 2.06 -17.94
CA THR A 124 2.29 3.24 -17.88
C THR A 124 0.80 2.92 -18.03
N THR A 125 0.45 2.00 -18.92
CA THR A 125 -0.96 1.60 -19.16
C THR A 125 -1.56 0.92 -17.94
N ALA A 126 -0.88 -0.08 -17.38
CA ALA A 126 -1.31 -0.77 -16.17
C ALA A 126 -1.34 0.17 -14.94
N LEU A 127 -0.43 1.14 -14.85
CA LEU A 127 -0.47 2.15 -13.78
C LEU A 127 -1.68 3.06 -13.92
N SER A 128 -1.99 3.51 -15.14
CA SER A 128 -3.17 4.33 -15.42
C SER A 128 -4.45 3.59 -15.06
N GLU A 129 -4.59 2.33 -15.48
CA GLU A 129 -5.74 1.50 -15.12
C GLU A 129 -5.85 1.25 -13.61
N LEU A 130 -4.71 1.05 -12.92
CA LEU A 130 -4.68 0.92 -11.46
C LEU A 130 -5.21 2.19 -10.79
N ILE A 131 -4.75 3.37 -11.22
CA ILE A 131 -5.19 4.66 -10.66
C ILE A 131 -6.68 4.88 -10.89
N VAL A 132 -7.18 4.63 -12.11
CA VAL A 132 -8.62 4.71 -12.42
C VAL A 132 -9.43 3.81 -11.50
N LYS A 133 -8.98 2.55 -11.31
CA LYS A 133 -9.64 1.62 -10.38
C LYS A 133 -9.62 2.13 -8.94
N LEU A 134 -8.50 2.65 -8.44
CA LEU A 134 -8.44 3.19 -7.07
C LEU A 134 -9.37 4.40 -6.88
N LYS A 135 -9.49 5.27 -7.88
CA LYS A 135 -10.41 6.43 -7.85
C LYS A 135 -11.89 6.06 -7.95
N SER A 136 -12.22 4.83 -8.34
CA SER A 136 -13.61 4.37 -8.40
C SER A 136 -14.26 4.35 -7.00
N GLU A 137 -15.46 4.91 -6.90
CA GLU A 137 -16.20 4.98 -5.64
C GLU A 137 -16.66 3.61 -5.15
N HIS A 138 -17.04 2.72 -6.07
CA HIS A 138 -17.72 1.45 -5.76
C HIS A 138 -16.84 0.21 -5.87
N ILE A 139 -15.53 0.37 -6.14
CA ILE A 139 -14.64 -0.79 -6.26
C ILE A 139 -14.51 -1.55 -4.94
N ASP A 140 -14.68 -2.87 -4.99
CA ASP A 140 -14.33 -3.77 -3.88
C ASP A 140 -12.92 -4.34 -4.14
N LEU A 141 -11.91 -3.74 -3.52
CA LEU A 141 -10.51 -4.18 -3.64
C LEU A 141 -10.27 -5.61 -3.16
N SER A 142 -11.21 -6.24 -2.43
CA SER A 142 -11.09 -7.64 -2.05
C SER A 142 -11.51 -8.60 -3.18
N LYS A 143 -12.33 -8.12 -4.12
CA LYS A 143 -12.94 -8.93 -5.19
C LYS A 143 -12.42 -8.59 -6.58
N GLU A 144 -12.13 -7.31 -6.83
CA GLU A 144 -11.68 -6.84 -8.14
C GLU A 144 -10.17 -6.75 -8.21
N LYS A 145 -9.56 -7.56 -9.09
CA LYS A 145 -8.11 -7.60 -9.25
C LYS A 145 -7.59 -6.29 -9.86
N LEU A 146 -6.64 -5.66 -9.20
CA LEU A 146 -5.89 -4.51 -9.73
C LEU A 146 -4.90 -4.99 -10.80
N PRO A 147 -4.65 -4.19 -11.85
CA PRO A 147 -3.57 -4.49 -12.78
C PRO A 147 -2.21 -4.30 -12.07
N ASN A 148 -1.22 -5.12 -12.42
CA ASN A 148 0.13 -4.98 -11.90
C ASN A 148 0.94 -4.05 -12.82
N PRO A 149 1.35 -2.86 -12.36
CA PRO A 149 2.15 -1.95 -13.18
C PRO A 149 3.65 -2.26 -13.14
N PHE A 150 4.09 -3.17 -12.28
CA PHE A 150 5.51 -3.45 -12.11
C PHE A 150 5.97 -4.56 -13.04
N GLN A 151 7.09 -4.33 -13.75
CA GLN A 151 7.80 -5.42 -14.43
C GLN A 151 8.36 -6.43 -13.42
N GLU A 152 8.93 -5.92 -12.32
CA GLU A 152 9.37 -6.69 -11.16
C GLU A 152 8.91 -6.00 -9.87
N LEU A 153 8.51 -6.77 -8.86
CA LEU A 153 8.01 -6.19 -7.61
C LEU A 153 9.11 -5.37 -6.90
N PRO A 154 8.83 -4.10 -6.49
CA PRO A 154 9.78 -3.27 -5.76
C PRO A 154 10.35 -3.94 -4.51
N GLN A 155 9.53 -4.76 -3.83
CA GLN A 155 9.91 -5.49 -2.62
C GLN A 155 11.04 -6.52 -2.82
N LEU A 156 11.27 -6.94 -4.08
CA LEU A 156 12.28 -7.94 -4.44
C LEU A 156 13.55 -7.31 -5.00
N SER A 157 13.40 -6.22 -5.73
CA SER A 157 14.42 -5.71 -6.65
C SER A 157 15.41 -4.75 -5.99
N LEU A 158 15.06 -4.26 -4.81
CA LEU A 158 15.71 -3.11 -4.20
C LEU A 158 16.34 -3.53 -2.87
N ASN A 159 17.67 -3.55 -2.80
CA ASN A 159 18.46 -3.97 -1.64
C ASN A 159 18.20 -3.09 -0.39
N GLY A 160 17.13 -3.39 0.37
CA GLY A 160 16.73 -2.69 1.59
C GLY A 160 15.65 -1.62 1.39
N VAL A 161 15.40 -1.17 0.17
CA VAL A 161 14.23 -0.36 -0.18
C VAL A 161 13.11 -1.31 -0.58
N THR A 162 11.92 -1.14 -0.05
CA THR A 162 10.84 -2.13 -0.26
C THR A 162 9.61 -1.57 -0.92
N SER A 163 9.61 -0.27 -1.24
CA SER A 163 8.52 0.35 -1.97
C SER A 163 8.99 1.53 -2.82
N VAL A 164 8.19 1.88 -3.82
CA VAL A 164 8.39 3.05 -4.70
C VAL A 164 8.56 4.33 -3.88
N MET A 165 7.73 4.51 -2.86
CA MET A 165 7.82 5.64 -1.95
C MET A 165 9.18 5.74 -1.25
N GLN A 166 9.71 4.64 -0.73
CA GLN A 166 11.04 4.61 -0.13
C GLN A 166 12.15 4.86 -1.16
N ALA A 167 12.00 4.34 -2.38
CA ALA A 167 12.93 4.56 -3.49
C ALA A 167 13.02 6.03 -3.92
N LEU A 168 11.88 6.72 -3.94
CA LEU A 168 11.80 8.14 -4.26
C LEU A 168 12.36 9.01 -3.14
N LEU A 169 12.13 8.64 -1.86
CA LEU A 169 12.74 9.32 -0.72
C LEU A 169 14.27 9.21 -0.73
N ALA A 170 14.81 8.04 -1.09
CA ALA A 170 16.25 7.84 -1.24
C ALA A 170 16.86 8.68 -2.39
N GLN A 171 16.02 9.07 -3.37
CA GLN A 171 16.38 9.93 -4.50
C GLN A 171 15.67 11.28 -4.42
N SER A 172 15.48 11.83 -3.22
CA SER A 172 14.71 13.06 -3.02
C SER A 172 15.19 14.24 -3.87
N ALA A 173 16.48 14.27 -4.22
CA ALA A 173 17.07 15.27 -5.11
C ALA A 173 16.49 15.26 -6.54
N LEU A 174 15.85 14.18 -6.98
CA LEU A 174 15.19 14.08 -8.29
C LEU A 174 13.71 14.50 -8.24
N LEU A 175 13.17 14.79 -7.06
CA LEU A 175 11.80 15.24 -6.91
C LEU A 175 11.72 16.73 -7.16
N THR A 176 10.70 17.15 -7.91
CA THR A 176 10.31 18.56 -7.95
C THR A 176 9.87 19.01 -6.55
N GLN A 177 9.85 20.33 -6.29
CA GLN A 177 9.40 20.85 -5.00
C GLN A 177 7.97 20.41 -4.67
N GLY A 178 7.07 20.36 -5.66
CA GLY A 178 5.69 19.88 -5.48
C GLY A 178 5.63 18.39 -5.14
N GLU A 179 6.42 17.56 -5.81
CA GLU A 179 6.50 16.13 -5.50
C GLU A 179 7.14 15.88 -4.13
N SER A 180 8.16 16.64 -3.74
CA SER A 180 8.77 16.55 -2.42
C SER A 180 7.78 16.90 -1.30
N MET A 181 6.96 17.94 -1.51
CA MET A 181 5.89 18.33 -0.59
C MET A 181 4.89 17.18 -0.40
N VAL A 182 4.36 16.65 -1.50
CA VAL A 182 3.44 15.50 -1.48
C VAL A 182 4.13 14.30 -0.84
N MET A 183 5.41 14.06 -1.12
CA MET A 183 6.13 12.92 -0.61
C MET A 183 6.25 12.93 0.93
N HIS A 184 6.61 14.07 1.51
CA HIS A 184 6.67 14.25 2.97
C HIS A 184 5.30 14.10 3.61
N PHE A 185 4.25 14.65 3.00
CA PHE A 185 2.89 14.52 3.49
C PHE A 185 2.45 13.06 3.56
N PHE A 186 2.67 12.31 2.48
CA PHE A 186 2.40 10.88 2.49
C PHE A 186 3.35 10.14 3.44
N ASN A 187 4.55 10.62 3.74
CA ASN A 187 5.41 10.01 4.75
C ASN A 187 5.02 10.34 6.20
N GLN A 188 3.89 11.03 6.41
CA GLN A 188 3.43 11.51 7.73
C GLN A 188 4.42 12.50 8.37
N ASP A 189 5.31 13.09 7.58
CA ASP A 189 6.26 14.13 8.00
C ASP A 189 5.63 15.50 7.72
N ILE A 190 4.65 15.87 8.56
CA ILE A 190 3.79 17.05 8.34
C ILE A 190 4.59 18.35 8.40
N GLU A 191 5.63 18.42 9.24
CA GLU A 191 6.49 19.59 9.35
C GLU A 191 7.29 19.82 8.06
N LYS A 192 7.99 18.80 7.55
CA LYS A 192 8.71 18.94 6.26
C LYS A 192 7.76 19.18 5.10
N ALA A 193 6.58 18.55 5.13
CA ALA A 193 5.54 18.82 4.13
C ALA A 193 5.11 20.28 4.16
N TYR A 194 4.91 20.87 5.34
CA TYR A 194 4.53 22.27 5.51
C TYR A 194 5.61 23.23 5.04
N LEU A 195 6.88 23.00 5.40
CA LEU A 195 8.00 23.82 4.94
C LEU A 195 8.13 23.81 3.41
N ALA A 196 7.97 22.63 2.80
CA ALA A 196 7.93 22.48 1.34
C ALA A 196 6.71 23.21 0.74
N ALA A 197 5.53 23.10 1.36
CA ALA A 197 4.31 23.78 0.93
C ALA A 197 4.41 25.31 1.00
N CYS A 198 5.14 25.88 1.97
CA CYS A 198 5.34 27.32 2.07
C CYS A 198 6.31 27.85 1.02
N SER A 199 7.27 27.03 0.59
CA SER A 199 8.25 27.38 -0.43
C SER A 199 7.73 27.19 -1.86
N LEU A 200 6.59 26.51 -2.00
CA LEU A 200 6.01 26.16 -3.30
C LEU A 200 5.24 27.34 -3.90
N GLY A 201 5.71 27.83 -5.05
CA GLY A 201 5.11 28.92 -5.82
C GLY A 201 3.89 28.51 -6.65
N ASN A 202 3.82 28.93 -7.92
CA ASN A 202 2.74 28.55 -8.83
C ASN A 202 2.69 27.04 -9.04
N THR A 203 1.52 26.45 -8.81
CA THR A 203 1.31 25.00 -8.85
C THR A 203 0.18 24.60 -9.76
N THR A 204 0.20 23.33 -10.18
CA THR A 204 -0.97 22.70 -10.80
C THR A 204 -2.13 22.63 -9.79
N PRO A 205 -3.40 22.61 -10.23
CA PRO A 205 -4.55 22.52 -9.34
C PRO A 205 -4.49 21.35 -8.33
N ALA A 206 -3.99 20.18 -8.73
CA ALA A 206 -3.83 19.03 -7.84
C ALA A 206 -2.83 19.32 -6.69
N LEU A 207 -1.67 19.88 -7.01
CA LEU A 207 -0.67 20.28 -6.02
C LEU A 207 -1.17 21.42 -5.12
N ALA A 208 -1.97 22.35 -5.64
CA ALA A 208 -2.57 23.42 -4.84
C ALA A 208 -3.52 22.87 -3.76
N GLN A 209 -4.29 21.82 -4.08
CA GLN A 209 -5.15 21.14 -3.09
C GLN A 209 -4.32 20.52 -1.95
N TYR A 210 -3.22 19.84 -2.28
CA TYR A 210 -2.30 19.33 -1.28
C TYR A 210 -1.65 20.42 -0.45
N GLN A 211 -1.23 21.52 -1.08
CA GLN A 211 -0.64 22.66 -0.39
C GLN A 211 -1.59 23.22 0.68
N THR A 212 -2.87 23.41 0.34
CA THR A 212 -3.90 23.86 1.29
C THR A 212 -4.13 22.85 2.41
N LEU A 213 -4.30 21.57 2.07
CA LEU A 213 -4.54 20.50 3.03
C LEU A 213 -3.39 20.34 4.04
N ILE A 214 -2.15 20.42 3.57
CA ILE A 214 -0.95 20.32 4.40
C ILE A 214 -0.88 21.50 5.37
N LYS A 215 -1.09 22.72 4.88
CA LYS A 215 -1.09 23.93 5.72
C LYS A 215 -2.15 23.86 6.80
N GLN A 216 -3.37 23.44 6.45
CA GLN A 216 -4.45 23.26 7.42
C GLN A 216 -4.07 22.24 8.50
N LYS A 217 -3.61 21.04 8.10
CA LYS A 217 -3.23 19.99 9.06
C LYS A 217 -2.09 20.38 9.99
N TYR A 218 -1.13 21.16 9.50
CA TYR A 218 -0.05 21.67 10.32
C TYR A 218 -0.56 22.66 11.36
N LEU A 219 -1.40 23.62 10.94
CA LEU A 219 -1.98 24.61 11.84
C LEU A 219 -2.87 23.96 12.92
N GLU A 220 -3.71 22.98 12.55
CA GLU A 220 -4.52 22.21 13.50
C GLU A 220 -3.66 21.50 14.56
N ALA A 221 -2.49 20.96 14.16
CA ALA A 221 -1.58 20.31 15.09
C ALA A 221 -0.91 21.30 16.05
N VAL A 222 -0.48 22.47 15.55
CA VAL A 222 0.09 23.54 16.37
C VAL A 222 -0.94 24.08 17.36
N GLU A 223 -2.15 24.38 16.90
CA GLU A 223 -3.24 24.86 17.76
C GLU A 223 -3.58 23.85 18.86
N PHE A 224 -3.57 22.55 18.54
CA PHE A 224 -3.80 21.50 19.53
C PHE A 224 -2.69 21.45 20.59
N ASP A 225 -1.43 21.55 20.19
CA ASP A 225 -0.30 21.58 21.12
C ASP A 225 -0.34 22.83 22.02
N ASP A 226 -0.69 23.99 21.46
CA ASP A 226 -0.87 25.23 22.21
C ASP A 226 -2.01 25.11 23.25
N LEU A 227 -3.12 24.48 22.88
CA LEU A 227 -4.23 24.20 23.80
C LEU A 227 -3.79 23.27 24.94
N LEU A 228 -3.02 22.22 24.66
CA LEU A 228 -2.50 21.32 25.69
C LEU A 228 -1.55 22.06 26.65
N ASN A 229 -0.67 22.89 26.11
CA ASN A 229 0.25 23.71 26.92
C ASN A 229 -0.50 24.70 27.82
N ASN A 230 -1.63 25.25 27.35
CA ASN A 230 -2.47 26.14 28.15
C ASN A 230 -3.31 25.42 29.21
N LEU A 231 -3.60 24.12 29.04
CA LEU A 231 -4.35 23.31 30.01
C LEU A 231 -3.48 22.65 31.09
N LEU A 232 -2.19 22.47 30.80
CA LEU A 232 -1.21 21.83 31.69
C LEU A 232 -0.37 22.83 32.52
N ASN A 233 -0.53 24.13 32.24
CA ASN A 233 0.02 25.24 33.03
C ASN A 233 -1.07 25.90 33.87
#